data_AF-A0A4S0KFV8-F1
#
_entry.id   AF-A0A4S0KFV8-F1
#
_cell.length_a   1.000
_cell.length_b   1.000
_cell.length_c   1.000
_cell.angle_alpha   90.00
_cell.angle_beta   90.00
_cell.angle_gamma   90.00
#
_symmetry.space_group_name_H-M   'P 1'
#
loop_
_entity.id
_entity.type
_entity.pdbx_description
1 polymer ?
#
loop_
_entity_poly.entity_id
_entity_poly.type
_entity_poly.pdbx_seq_one_letter_code
_entity_poly.pdbx_strand_id
1 'polypeptide(L)'
;AILVGATPIAPDAKTTWALIALNAAFVLVLIALVGRGVHRIVMARRHGKAASRLHVRIVAMFALVAAIPAIMVAIIASITLDIGLDRWFEIRTKTIVNSSLSIADAYVQENARNLQGTTLSMAYDLDSSRTLYGLDRTGFLDLMNKEAVGRSLAHAALIKPDGSF
;
A
#
# COMPACT_ATOMS: atom_id res chain seq x y z
N ALA A 1 12.09 -7.11 0.50
CA ALA A 1 13.33 -6.66 1.18
C ALA A 1 13.23 -5.21 1.66
N ILE A 2 12.84 -4.26 0.79
CA ILE A 2 12.76 -2.82 1.09
C ILE A 2 11.64 -2.48 2.10
N LEU A 3 10.50 -3.20 2.02
CA LEU A 3 9.34 -3.03 2.92
C LEU A 3 9.52 -3.62 4.34
N VAL A 4 10.61 -4.33 4.60
CA VAL A 4 10.89 -4.99 5.90
C VAL A 4 12.04 -4.26 6.64
N GLY A 5 12.56 -3.16 6.09
CA GLY A 5 13.71 -2.44 6.67
C GLY A 5 15.04 -3.20 6.60
N ALA A 6 15.10 -4.33 5.88
CA ALA A 6 16.29 -5.18 5.78
C ALA A 6 17.39 -4.61 4.86
N THR A 7 17.15 -3.47 4.23
CA THR A 7 18.11 -2.73 3.40
C THR A 7 18.11 -1.26 3.83
N PRO A 8 19.28 -0.59 3.98
CA PRO A 8 19.37 0.81 4.39
C PRO A 8 18.88 1.82 3.32
N ILE A 9 18.22 1.31 2.27
CA ILE A 9 17.75 2.09 1.13
C ILE A 9 16.29 2.47 1.41
N ALA A 10 16.03 3.76 1.66
CA ALA A 10 14.67 4.26 1.74
C ALA A 10 13.99 4.13 0.35
N PRO A 11 12.75 3.63 0.27
CA PRO A 11 11.97 3.60 -0.97
C PRO A 11 11.53 5.04 -1.33
N ASP A 12 12.48 5.81 -1.86
CA ASP A 12 12.28 7.14 -2.42
C ASP A 12 12.07 7.05 -3.94
N ALA A 13 11.35 8.01 -4.52
CA ALA A 13 11.08 8.08 -5.96
C ALA A 13 12.38 8.03 -6.78
N LYS A 14 13.44 8.67 -6.29
CA LYS A 14 14.77 8.65 -6.92
C LYS A 14 15.37 7.24 -6.98
N THR A 15 15.26 6.46 -5.90
CA THR A 15 15.74 5.07 -5.84
C THR A 15 14.98 4.20 -6.83
N THR A 16 13.65 4.34 -6.90
CA THR A 16 12.82 3.59 -7.84
C THR A 16 13.18 3.92 -9.29
N TRP A 17 13.31 5.20 -9.62
CA TRP A 17 13.75 5.63 -10.96
C TRP A 17 15.16 5.12 -11.31
N ALA A 18 16.09 5.13 -10.35
CA ALA A 18 17.43 4.59 -10.54
C ALA A 18 17.41 3.07 -10.81
N LEU A 19 16.60 2.31 -10.07
CA LEU A 19 16.42 0.88 -10.29
C LEU A 19 15.78 0.57 -11.65
N ILE A 20 14.77 1.35 -12.06
CA ILE A 20 14.14 1.24 -13.38
C ILE A 20 15.17 1.54 -14.48
N ALA A 21 15.93 2.63 -14.36
CA ALA A 21 16.95 3.00 -15.33
C ALA A 21 18.05 1.95 -15.44
N LEU A 22 18.51 1.40 -14.31
CA LEU A 22 19.49 0.32 -14.27
C LEU A 22 18.97 -0.95 -14.95
N ASN A 23 17.72 -1.34 -14.66
CA ASN A 23 17.09 -2.49 -15.31
C ASN A 23 16.91 -2.25 -16.81
N ALA A 24 16.44 -1.06 -17.21
CA ALA A 24 16.34 -0.68 -18.62
C ALA A 24 17.71 -0.75 -19.33
N ALA A 25 18.79 -0.33 -18.67
CA ALA A 25 20.14 -0.48 -19.20
C ALA A 25 20.53 -1.96 -19.40
N PHE A 26 20.26 -2.83 -18.43
CA PHE A 26 20.49 -4.27 -18.58
C PHE A 26 19.67 -4.88 -19.73
N VAL A 27 18.41 -4.50 -19.87
CA VAL A 27 17.54 -4.94 -20.97
C VAL A 27 18.10 -4.49 -22.32
N LEU A 28 18.53 -3.22 -22.44
CA LEU A 28 19.14 -2.71 -23.68
C LEU A 28 20.44 -3.46 -24.03
N VAL A 29 21.29 -3.73 -23.04
CA VAL A 29 22.51 -4.54 -23.23
C VAL A 29 22.17 -5.95 -23.70
N LEU A 30 21.18 -6.60 -23.09
CA LEU A 30 20.70 -7.92 -23.51
C LEU A 30 20.17 -7.90 -24.94
N ILE A 31 19.34 -6.93 -25.30
CA ILE A 31 18.81 -6.76 -26.66
C ILE A 31 19.97 -6.59 -27.66
N ALA A 32 20.98 -5.76 -27.34
CA ALA A 32 22.14 -5.57 -28.19
C ALA A 32 22.95 -6.86 -28.37
N LEU A 33 23.11 -7.65 -27.30
CA LEU A 33 23.88 -8.90 -27.30
C LEU A 33 23.15 -9.99 -28.11
N VAL A 34 21.84 -10.13 -27.92
CA VAL A 34 20.96 -10.99 -28.73
C VAL A 34 20.98 -10.56 -30.19
N GLY A 35 20.81 -9.27 -30.47
CA GLY A 35 20.86 -8.70 -31.82
C GLY A 35 22.19 -8.96 -32.52
N ARG A 36 23.31 -8.84 -31.81
CA ARG A 36 24.65 -9.16 -32.34
C ARG A 36 24.78 -10.64 -32.67
N GLY A 37 24.23 -11.53 -31.84
CA GLY A 37 24.16 -12.97 -32.10
C GLY A 37 23.36 -13.30 -33.36
N VAL A 38 22.16 -12.72 -33.48
CA VAL A 38 21.29 -12.86 -34.66
C VAL A 38 21.98 -12.33 -35.92
N HIS A 39 22.57 -11.14 -35.86
CA HIS A 39 23.28 -10.54 -37.00
C HIS A 39 24.44 -11.42 -37.49
N ARG A 40 25.22 -12.01 -36.56
CA ARG A 40 26.30 -12.95 -36.90
C ARG A 40 25.77 -14.18 -37.63
N ILE A 41 24.66 -14.77 -37.17
CA ILE A 41 24.01 -15.93 -37.80
C ILE A 41 23.54 -15.58 -39.22
N VAL A 42 22.90 -14.43 -39.40
CA VAL A 42 22.41 -13.97 -40.70
C VAL A 42 23.54 -13.69 -41.69
N MET A 43 24.60 -13.01 -41.25
CA MET A 43 25.80 -12.74 -42.07
C MET A 43 26.51 -14.03 -42.49
N ALA A 44 26.63 -15.00 -41.58
CA ALA A 44 27.23 -16.30 -41.88
C ALA A 44 26.39 -17.11 -42.90
N ARG A 45 25.06 -16.94 -42.88
CA ARG A 45 24.17 -17.47 -43.92
C ARG A 45 24.37 -16.79 -45.28
N ARG A 46 24.62 -15.47 -45.32
CA ARG A 46 24.77 -14.70 -46.57
C ARG A 46 26.13 -14.85 -47.26
N HIS A 47 27.23 -15.07 -46.53
CA HIS A 47 28.58 -14.98 -47.09
C HIS A 47 29.16 -16.25 -47.75
N GLY A 48 28.39 -17.33 -47.89
CA GLY A 48 28.52 -18.30 -49.01
C GLY A 48 29.89 -18.88 -49.41
N LYS A 49 30.96 -18.83 -48.60
CA LYS A 49 32.26 -19.46 -48.94
C LYS A 49 32.35 -20.90 -48.38
N ALA A 50 32.72 -21.85 -49.25
CA ALA A 50 32.63 -23.29 -49.06
C ALA A 50 33.25 -23.88 -47.77
N ALA A 51 34.16 -23.17 -47.09
CA ALA A 51 34.76 -23.58 -45.81
C ALA A 51 33.87 -23.36 -44.57
N SER A 52 32.76 -22.61 -44.67
CA SER A 52 32.00 -22.11 -43.51
C SER A 52 30.81 -22.97 -43.07
N ARG A 53 30.32 -23.89 -43.92
CA ARG A 53 29.04 -24.60 -43.69
C ARG A 53 29.06 -25.50 -42.45
N LEU A 54 30.20 -26.14 -42.16
CA LEU A 54 30.33 -27.01 -40.99
C LEU A 54 30.37 -26.21 -39.69
N HIS A 55 31.17 -25.13 -39.65
CA HIS A 55 31.28 -24.26 -38.48
C HIS A 55 29.93 -23.62 -38.14
N VAL A 56 29.17 -23.16 -39.14
CA VAL A 56 27.82 -22.61 -38.92
C VAL A 56 26.85 -23.66 -38.38
N ARG A 57 26.89 -24.90 -38.89
CA ARG A 57 26.03 -25.99 -38.41
C ARG A 57 26.33 -26.33 -36.94
N ILE A 58 27.60 -26.41 -36.58
CA ILE A 58 28.05 -26.67 -35.20
C ILE A 58 27.64 -25.53 -34.27
N VAL A 59 27.90 -24.27 -34.65
CA VAL A 59 27.51 -23.10 -33.87
C VAL A 59 25.98 -23.03 -33.69
N ALA A 60 25.21 -23.35 -34.71
CA ALA A 60 23.75 -23.38 -34.62
C ALA A 60 23.25 -24.48 -33.67
N MET A 61 23.80 -25.69 -33.73
CA MET A 61 23.44 -26.77 -32.81
C MET A 61 23.83 -26.44 -31.37
N PHE A 62 25.01 -25.86 -31.16
CA PHE A 62 25.46 -25.43 -29.84
C PHE A 62 24.56 -24.33 -29.27
N ALA A 63 24.22 -23.32 -30.07
CA ALA A 63 23.32 -22.25 -29.66
C ALA A 63 21.92 -22.78 -29.29
N LEU A 64 21.40 -23.75 -30.05
CA LEU A 64 20.09 -24.35 -29.79
C LEU A 64 20.10 -25.14 -28.47
N VAL A 65 21.12 -25.96 -28.24
CA VAL A 65 21.27 -26.72 -26.99
C VAL A 65 21.47 -25.80 -25.78
N ALA A 66 22.20 -24.69 -25.94
CA ALA A 66 22.41 -23.71 -24.88
C ALA A 66 21.15 -22.85 -24.59
N ALA A 67 20.32 -22.56 -25.60
CA ALA A 67 19.14 -21.72 -25.44
C ALA A 67 18.00 -22.42 -24.69
N ILE A 68 17.82 -23.74 -24.88
CA ILE A 68 16.75 -24.51 -24.24
C ILE A 68 16.73 -24.35 -22.71
N PRO A 69 17.81 -24.64 -21.97
CA PRO A 69 17.82 -24.50 -20.50
C PRO A 69 17.64 -23.04 -20.05
N ALA A 70 18.18 -22.07 -20.80
CA ALA A 70 17.99 -20.65 -20.48
C ALA A 70 16.51 -20.23 -20.57
N ILE A 71 15.79 -20.67 -21.61
CA ILE A 71 14.36 -20.41 -21.77
C ILE A 71 13.56 -21.10 -20.67
N MET A 72 13.88 -22.35 -20.33
CA MET A 72 13.23 -23.08 -19.23
C MET A 72 13.39 -22.35 -17.89
N VAL A 73 14.59 -21.90 -17.56
CA VAL A 73 14.85 -21.13 -16.34
C VAL A 73 14.06 -19.82 -16.34
N ALA A 74 13.99 -19.11 -17.46
CA ALA A 74 13.22 -17.86 -17.56
C ALA A 74 11.72 -18.09 -17.29
N ILE A 75 11.14 -19.16 -17.83
CA ILE A 75 9.72 -19.51 -17.59
C ILE A 75 9.49 -19.85 -16.11
N ILE A 76 10.31 -20.73 -15.54
CA ILE A 76 10.18 -21.14 -14.13
C ILE A 76 10.36 -19.93 -13.21
N ALA A 77 11.35 -19.07 -13.48
CA ALA A 77 11.59 -17.86 -12.69
C ALA A 77 10.41 -16.90 -12.76
N SER A 78 9.82 -16.68 -13.95
CA SER A 78 8.64 -15.83 -14.10
C SER A 78 7.46 -16.35 -13.29
N ILE A 79 7.11 -17.63 -13.45
CA ILE A 79 6.00 -18.25 -12.71
C ILE A 79 6.24 -18.18 -11.20
N THR A 80 7.46 -18.50 -10.76
CA THR A 80 7.82 -18.46 -9.34
C THR A 80 7.73 -17.04 -8.78
N LEU A 81 8.18 -16.04 -9.55
CA LEU A 81 8.14 -14.64 -9.17
C LEU A 81 6.69 -14.16 -9.05
N ASP A 82 5.85 -14.43 -10.05
CA ASP A 82 4.44 -14.00 -10.07
C ASP A 82 3.68 -14.60 -8.88
N ILE A 83 3.77 -15.93 -8.69
CA ILE A 83 3.09 -16.61 -7.57
C ILE A 83 3.63 -16.13 -6.21
N GLY A 84 4.95 -15.94 -6.11
CA GLY A 84 5.59 -15.52 -4.87
C GLY A 84 5.22 -14.09 -4.47
N LEU A 85 5.25 -13.16 -5.44
CA LEU A 85 4.92 -11.76 -5.23
C LEU A 85 3.42 -11.58 -4.93
N ASP A 86 2.54 -12.18 -5.72
CA ASP A 86 1.09 -12.01 -5.56
C ASP A 86 0.62 -12.52 -4.19
N ARG A 87 1.06 -13.70 -3.77
CA ARG A 87 0.70 -14.23 -2.44
C ARG A 87 1.20 -13.35 -1.31
N TRP A 88 2.43 -12.84 -1.41
CA TRP A 88 3.02 -12.00 -0.37
C TRP A 88 2.31 -10.64 -0.27
N PHE A 89 1.96 -10.03 -1.40
CA PHE A 89 1.24 -8.75 -1.44
C PHE A 89 -0.22 -8.88 -1.02
N GLU A 90 -0.91 -9.95 -1.45
CA GLU A 90 -2.31 -10.19 -1.10
C GLU A 90 -2.47 -10.36 0.42
N ILE A 91 -1.66 -11.22 1.05
CA ILE A 91 -1.74 -11.49 2.48
C ILE A 91 -1.47 -10.22 3.29
N ARG A 92 -0.36 -9.52 3.01
CA ARG A 92 0.01 -8.33 3.78
C ARG A 92 -0.97 -7.18 3.61
N THR A 93 -1.42 -6.93 2.39
CA THR A 93 -2.39 -5.85 2.12
C THR A 93 -3.72 -6.15 2.81
N LYS A 94 -4.23 -7.39 2.70
CA LYS A 94 -5.46 -7.81 3.41
C LYS A 94 -5.35 -7.65 4.92
N THR A 95 -4.23 -8.07 5.52
CA THR A 95 -4.02 -7.91 6.97
C THR A 95 -4.02 -6.45 7.38
N ILE A 96 -3.30 -5.58 6.66
CA ILE A 96 -3.25 -4.14 6.98
C ILE A 96 -4.65 -3.52 6.90
N VAL A 97 -5.40 -3.79 5.83
CA VAL A 97 -6.76 -3.25 5.65
C VAL A 97 -7.70 -3.72 6.76
N ASN A 98 -7.68 -5.02 7.09
CA ASN A 98 -8.51 -5.56 8.16
C ASN A 98 -8.15 -4.99 9.54
N SER A 99 -6.85 -4.83 9.83
CA SER A 99 -6.40 -4.18 11.05
C SER A 99 -6.82 -2.71 11.12
N SER A 100 -6.73 -1.97 10.01
CA SER A 100 -7.21 -0.58 9.95
C SER A 100 -8.71 -0.46 10.18
N LEU A 101 -9.51 -1.37 9.61
CA LEU A 101 -10.96 -1.45 9.86
C LEU A 101 -11.24 -1.72 11.35
N SER A 102 -10.57 -2.71 11.93
CA SER A 102 -10.74 -3.02 13.36
C SER A 102 -10.37 -1.85 14.28
N ILE A 103 -9.32 -1.09 13.95
CA ILE A 103 -8.93 0.11 14.71
C ILE A 103 -9.98 1.22 14.54
N ALA A 104 -10.50 1.43 13.33
CA ALA A 104 -11.54 2.41 13.08
C ALA A 104 -12.82 2.10 13.86
N ASP A 105 -13.26 0.84 13.84
CA ASP A 105 -14.43 0.39 14.61
C ASP A 105 -14.21 0.56 16.12
N ALA A 106 -13.03 0.20 16.62
CA ALA A 106 -12.67 0.40 18.02
C ALA A 106 -12.68 1.89 18.40
N TYR A 107 -12.15 2.76 17.54
CA TYR A 107 -12.15 4.21 17.76
C TYR A 107 -13.57 4.79 17.78
N VAL A 108 -14.44 4.39 16.85
CA VAL A 108 -15.85 4.83 16.82
C VAL A 108 -16.57 4.37 18.08
N GLN A 109 -16.38 3.11 18.48
CA GLN A 109 -17.03 2.56 19.67
C GLN A 109 -16.53 3.22 20.96
N GLU A 110 -15.23 3.49 21.04
CA GLU A 110 -14.63 4.21 22.16
C GLU A 110 -15.10 5.66 22.22
N ASN A 111 -15.16 6.35 21.09
CA ASN A 111 -15.69 7.70 21.01
C ASN A 111 -17.17 7.76 21.41
N ALA A 112 -17.98 6.78 20.99
CA ALA A 112 -19.38 6.67 21.40
C ALA A 112 -19.52 6.47 22.92
N ARG A 113 -18.71 5.59 23.53
CA ARG A 113 -18.70 5.39 24.98
C ARG A 113 -18.27 6.65 25.73
N ASN A 114 -17.22 7.33 25.26
CA ASN A 114 -16.74 8.57 25.86
C ASN A 114 -17.77 9.70 25.76
N LEU A 115 -18.44 9.87 24.61
CA LEU A 115 -19.53 10.82 24.45
C LEU A 115 -20.71 10.49 25.35
N GLN A 116 -21.09 9.22 25.46
CA GLN A 116 -22.18 8.79 26.35
C GLN A 116 -21.87 9.08 27.82
N GLY A 117 -20.67 8.69 28.29
CA GLY A 117 -20.23 8.95 29.67
C GLY A 117 -20.15 10.44 29.98
N THR A 118 -19.62 11.22 29.04
CA THR A 118 -19.54 12.68 29.14
C THR A 118 -20.92 13.33 29.21
N THR A 119 -21.85 12.89 28.35
CA THR A 119 -23.24 13.39 28.32
C THR A 119 -23.97 13.04 29.62
N LEU A 120 -23.82 11.81 30.12
CA LEU A 120 -24.46 11.37 31.35
C LEU A 120 -23.93 12.14 32.58
N SER A 121 -22.61 12.32 32.67
CA SER A 121 -22.01 13.12 33.74
C SER A 121 -22.48 14.58 33.66
N MET A 122 -22.50 15.18 32.46
CA MET A 122 -23.03 16.54 32.27
C MET A 122 -24.51 16.64 32.68
N ALA A 123 -25.32 15.63 32.39
CA ALA A 123 -26.72 15.59 32.81
C ALA A 123 -26.85 15.59 34.34
N TYR A 124 -26.01 14.84 35.07
CA TYR A 124 -26.00 14.86 36.53
C TYR A 124 -25.58 16.22 37.10
N ASP A 125 -24.55 16.85 36.53
CA ASP A 125 -24.07 18.16 36.99
C ASP A 125 -25.11 19.27 36.75
N LEU A 126 -25.81 19.20 35.61
CA LEU A 126 -26.93 20.11 35.29
C LEU A 126 -28.15 19.87 36.18
N ASP A 127 -28.50 18.62 36.50
CA ASP A 127 -29.62 18.29 37.39
C ASP A 127 -29.33 18.72 38.84
N SER A 128 -28.07 18.58 39.30
CA SER A 128 -27.65 19.14 40.59
C SER A 128 -27.81 20.67 40.65
N SER A 129 -27.65 21.34 39.50
CA SER A 129 -27.80 22.78 39.35
C SER A 129 -29.24 23.23 39.01
N ARG A 130 -30.24 22.36 39.18
CA ARG A 130 -31.65 22.63 38.81
C ARG A 130 -32.26 23.88 39.44
N THR A 131 -31.81 24.28 40.63
CA THR A 131 -32.28 25.52 41.28
C THR A 131 -31.91 26.76 40.46
N LEU A 132 -30.73 26.77 39.82
CA LEU A 132 -30.29 27.86 38.95
C LEU A 132 -31.18 27.99 37.71
N TYR A 133 -31.63 26.87 37.14
CA TYR A 133 -32.54 26.84 35.99
C TYR A 133 -33.86 27.59 36.23
N GLY A 134 -34.36 27.56 37.47
CA GLY A 134 -35.60 28.26 37.87
C GLY A 134 -35.41 29.72 38.27
N LEU A 135 -34.21 30.09 38.75
CA LEU A 135 -33.90 31.43 39.26
C LEU A 135 -33.30 32.35 38.19
N ASP A 136 -32.35 31.82 37.40
CA ASP A 136 -31.63 32.56 36.35
C ASP A 136 -31.40 31.66 35.14
N ARG A 137 -32.24 31.84 34.12
CA ARG A 137 -32.19 31.06 32.90
C ARG A 137 -30.93 31.36 32.08
N THR A 138 -30.45 32.59 32.08
CA THR A 138 -29.27 32.98 31.31
C THR A 138 -28.00 32.42 31.95
N GLY A 139 -27.90 32.49 33.28
CA GLY A 139 -26.79 31.88 34.03
C GLY A 139 -26.73 30.36 33.87
N PHE A 140 -27.88 29.68 33.81
CA PHE A 140 -27.91 28.25 33.53
C PHE A 140 -27.40 27.91 32.11
N LEU A 141 -27.77 28.70 31.10
CA LEU A 141 -27.29 28.49 29.72
C LEU A 141 -25.77 28.72 29.59
N ASP A 142 -25.22 29.71 30.30
CA ASP A 142 -23.78 29.94 30.36
C ASP A 142 -23.03 28.78 31.05
N LEU A 143 -23.57 28.25 32.16
CA LEU A 143 -23.05 27.05 32.81
C LEU A 143 -23.06 25.84 31.87
N MET A 144 -24.19 25.59 31.18
CA MET A 144 -24.32 24.49 30.22
C MET A 144 -23.31 24.62 29.08
N ASN A 145 -23.10 25.84 28.56
CA ASN A 145 -22.12 26.08 27.51
C ASN A 145 -20.68 25.86 28.00
N LYS A 146 -20.37 26.26 29.24
CA LYS A 146 -19.07 26.01 29.86
C LYS A 146 -18.80 24.51 30.05
N GLU A 147 -19.78 23.76 30.51
CA GLU A 147 -19.71 22.29 30.60
C GLU A 147 -19.48 21.65 29.23
N ALA A 148 -20.22 22.09 28.19
CA ALA A 148 -20.06 21.59 26.83
C ALA A 148 -18.65 21.82 26.28
N VAL A 149 -18.15 23.06 26.39
CA VAL A 149 -16.79 23.44 25.93
C VAL A 149 -15.71 22.71 26.71
N GLY A 150 -15.82 22.65 28.05
CA GLY A 150 -14.86 21.97 28.91
C GLY A 150 -14.75 20.47 28.63
N ARG A 151 -15.83 19.87 28.14
CA ARG A 151 -15.92 18.46 27.76
C ARG A 151 -15.65 18.18 26.28
N SER A 152 -15.24 19.20 25.51
CA SER A 152 -15.04 19.10 24.05
C SER A 152 -16.27 18.63 23.27
N LEU A 153 -17.47 18.90 23.79
CA LEU A 153 -18.71 18.66 23.07
C LEU A 153 -18.95 19.79 22.06
N ALA A 154 -19.30 19.43 20.83
CA ALA A 154 -19.55 20.42 19.77
C ALA A 154 -20.78 21.31 20.08
N HIS A 155 -21.79 20.75 20.73
CA HIS A 155 -23.01 21.45 21.12
C HIS A 155 -23.74 20.71 22.25
N ALA A 156 -24.46 21.45 23.09
CA ALA A 156 -25.37 20.91 24.09
C ALA A 156 -26.70 21.67 24.05
N ALA A 157 -27.81 20.93 24.11
CA ALA A 157 -29.15 21.48 24.14
C ALA A 157 -30.03 20.68 25.09
N LEU A 158 -30.97 21.35 25.75
CA LEU A 158 -32.02 20.70 26.52
C LEU A 158 -33.20 20.41 25.59
N ILE A 159 -33.72 19.18 25.67
CA ILE A 159 -34.85 18.75 24.85
C ILE A 159 -35.98 18.37 25.81
N LYS A 160 -37.16 18.96 25.61
CA LYS A 160 -38.38 18.60 26.34
C LYS A 160 -38.88 17.23 25.87
N PRO A 161 -39.72 16.53 26.67
CA PRO A 161 -40.27 15.23 26.26
C PRO A 161 -41.05 15.24 24.94
N ASP A 162 -41.52 16.41 24.49
CA ASP A 162 -42.22 16.64 23.22
C ASP A 162 -41.28 16.87 22.03
N GLY A 163 -39.96 16.89 22.24
CA GLY A 163 -38.95 17.14 21.20
C GLY A 163 -38.64 18.61 20.93
N SER A 164 -39.23 19.55 21.69
CA SER A 164 -38.93 20.98 21.57
C SER A 164 -37.70 21.39 22.40
N PHE A 165 -36.99 22.41 21.92
CA PHE A 165 -35.88 23.05 22.64
C PHE A 165 -36.36 24.13 23.62
#